data_AF-A0A2M7NQY2-F1
#
_entry.id   AF-A0A2M7NQY2-F1
#
_cell.length_a   1.000
_cell.length_b   1.000
_cell.length_c   1.000
_cell.angle_alpha   90.00
_cell.angle_beta   90.00
_cell.angle_gamma   90.00
#
_symmetry.space_group_name_H-M   'P 1'
#
loop_
_entity.id
_entity.type
_entity.pdbx_description
1 polymer ?
#
loop_
_entity_poly.entity_id
_entity_poly.type
_entity_poly.pdbx_seq_one_letter_code
_entity_poly.pdbx_strand_id
1 'polypeptide(L)'
;MPELNDAGLAYYLRDVIGINMLDLNETEITNEAIKILTTLLYIDELQLKGCVKIDDACIPDLNKLVSLKFLHLKDTSITIDGILQLKDLTDLSTLLFSVDDIAVIKDKMLLLQEMLPDCNFVVNGTPYVF
;
A
#
# COMPACT_ATOMS: atom_id res chain seq x y z
N MET A 1 1.06 -10.61 22.46
CA MET A 1 0.38 -11.33 21.37
C MET A 1 1.47 -11.96 20.51
N PRO A 2 1.34 -13.19 20.00
CA PRO A 2 2.26 -13.64 18.95
C PRO A 2 2.18 -12.64 17.78
N GLU A 3 3.32 -12.31 17.18
CA GLU A 3 3.40 -11.40 16.04
C GLU A 3 2.54 -11.94 14.89
N LEU A 4 1.77 -11.07 14.25
CA LEU A 4 0.94 -11.45 13.10
C LEU A 4 1.86 -11.67 11.89
N ASN A 5 1.80 -12.87 11.31
CA ASN A 5 2.50 -13.26 10.08
C ASN A 5 1.51 -13.76 9.01
N ASP A 6 2.00 -14.10 7.81
CA ASP A 6 1.16 -14.48 6.67
C ASP A 6 0.20 -15.63 6.97
N ALA A 7 0.65 -16.66 7.69
CA ALA A 7 -0.18 -17.79 8.07
C ALA A 7 -1.27 -17.38 9.08
N GLY A 8 -0.92 -16.52 10.03
CA GLY A 8 -1.88 -15.92 10.95
C GLY A 8 -2.94 -15.10 10.21
N LEU A 9 -2.53 -14.24 9.28
CA LEU A 9 -3.44 -13.43 8.47
C LEU A 9 -4.38 -14.32 7.64
N ALA A 10 -3.85 -15.33 6.94
CA ALA A 10 -4.66 -16.29 6.19
C ALA A 10 -5.71 -16.98 7.07
N TYR A 11 -5.34 -17.36 8.29
CA TYR A 11 -6.26 -17.98 9.23
C TYR A 11 -7.42 -17.04 9.61
N TYR A 12 -7.13 -15.76 9.85
CA TYR A 12 -8.16 -14.77 10.21
C TYR A 12 -9.04 -14.37 9.02
N LEU A 13 -8.53 -14.41 7.80
CA LEU A 13 -9.25 -13.97 6.61
C LEU A 13 -10.02 -15.07 5.86
N ARG A 14 -9.89 -16.34 6.25
CA ARG A 14 -10.44 -17.49 5.52
C ARG A 14 -11.93 -17.41 5.16
N ASP A 15 -12.73 -16.78 6.03
CA ASP A 15 -14.19 -16.66 5.90
C ASP A 15 -14.62 -15.17 5.76
N VAL A 16 -13.66 -14.26 5.58
CA VAL A 16 -13.91 -12.81 5.45
C VAL A 16 -14.01 -12.45 3.99
N ILE A 17 -15.14 -11.85 3.61
CA ILE A 17 -15.43 -11.52 2.21
C ILE A 17 -14.98 -10.10 1.87
N GLY A 18 -15.00 -9.18 2.84
CA GLY A 18 -14.54 -7.81 2.63
C GLY A 18 -14.35 -7.06 3.93
N ILE A 19 -13.51 -6.03 3.87
CA ILE A 19 -13.02 -5.30 5.04
C ILE A 19 -13.03 -3.82 4.70
N ASN A 20 -13.59 -2.97 5.56
CA ASN A 20 -13.50 -1.52 5.31
C ASN A 20 -12.09 -1.02 5.60
N MET A 21 -11.50 -1.40 6.73
CA MET A 21 -10.17 -0.98 7.14
C MET A 21 -9.39 -2.16 7.71
N LEU A 22 -8.22 -2.42 7.15
CA LEU A 22 -7.28 -3.42 7.65
C LEU A 22 -5.97 -2.75 8.06
N ASP A 23 -5.70 -2.77 9.37
CA ASP A 23 -4.45 -2.29 9.94
C ASP A 23 -3.50 -3.47 10.17
N LEU A 24 -2.39 -3.49 9.43
CA LEU A 24 -1.29 -4.45 9.56
C LEU A 24 0.03 -3.74 9.90
N ASN A 25 -0.03 -2.52 10.41
CA ASN A 25 1.15 -1.74 10.74
C ASN A 25 2.08 -2.50 11.68
N GLU A 26 3.38 -2.43 11.41
CA GLU A 26 4.46 -2.97 12.24
C GLU A 26 4.32 -4.49 12.51
N THR A 27 3.79 -5.22 11.51
CA THR A 27 3.68 -6.69 11.55
C THR A 27 4.79 -7.38 10.75
N GLU A 28 4.92 -8.70 10.94
CA GLU A 28 5.95 -9.51 10.30
C GLU A 28 5.54 -10.09 8.93
N ILE A 29 4.45 -9.58 8.36
CA ILE A 29 3.91 -10.07 7.08
C ILE A 29 4.87 -9.80 5.92
N THR A 30 4.74 -10.61 4.87
CA THR A 30 5.54 -10.52 3.65
C THR A 30 4.64 -10.30 2.43
N ASN A 31 5.23 -10.23 1.23
CA ASN A 31 4.48 -10.10 -0.02
C ASN A 31 3.41 -11.20 -0.20
N GLU A 32 3.56 -12.37 0.44
CA GLU A 32 2.54 -13.43 0.42
C GLU A 32 1.25 -13.02 1.15
N ALA A 33 1.32 -12.19 2.20
CA ALA A 33 0.13 -11.61 2.83
C ALA A 33 -0.67 -10.77 1.85
N ILE A 34 -0.02 -9.98 0.99
CA ILE A 34 -0.70 -9.15 0.00
C ILE A 34 -1.47 -10.02 -0.99
N LYS A 35 -0.91 -11.15 -1.43
CA LYS A 35 -1.62 -12.12 -2.26
C LYS A 35 -2.87 -12.65 -1.58
N ILE A 36 -2.82 -12.92 -0.27
CA ILE A 36 -3.99 -13.35 0.50
C ILE A 36 -5.07 -12.25 0.48
N LEU A 37 -4.70 -10.97 0.60
CA LEU A 37 -5.65 -9.85 0.56
C LEU A 37 -6.42 -9.77 -0.77
N THR A 38 -5.84 -10.27 -1.88
CA THR A 38 -6.54 -10.29 -3.20
C THR A 38 -7.76 -11.20 -3.24
N THR A 39 -7.98 -12.02 -2.20
CA THR A 39 -9.19 -12.84 -2.05
C THR A 39 -10.39 -12.06 -1.51
N LEU A 40 -10.16 -10.88 -0.93
CA LEU A 40 -11.23 -9.99 -0.46
C LEU A 40 -11.93 -9.36 -1.66
N LEU A 41 -13.26 -9.38 -1.67
CA LEU A 41 -14.07 -8.73 -2.70
C LEU A 41 -14.02 -7.21 -2.63
N TYR A 42 -13.76 -6.66 -1.43
CA TYR A 42 -13.54 -5.23 -1.24
C TYR A 42 -12.64 -4.97 -0.02
N ILE A 43 -11.72 -4.02 -0.19
CA ILE A 43 -10.95 -3.38 0.85
C ILE A 43 -10.85 -1.87 0.58
N ASP A 44 -11.30 -1.04 1.52
CA ASP A 44 -11.30 0.43 1.35
C ASP A 44 -9.99 1.04 1.86
N GLU A 45 -9.48 0.58 3.01
CA GLU A 45 -8.27 1.11 3.63
C GLU A 45 -7.30 -0.02 4.03
N LEU A 46 -6.05 0.10 3.60
CA LEU A 46 -4.98 -0.82 3.94
C LEU A 46 -3.79 -0.08 4.53
N GLN A 47 -3.38 -0.47 5.74
CA GLN A 47 -2.22 0.10 6.41
C GLN A 47 -1.11 -0.94 6.58
N LEU A 48 0.06 -0.65 6.00
CA LEU A 48 1.24 -1.50 5.97
C LEU A 48 2.47 -0.79 6.55
N LYS A 49 2.27 0.28 7.34
CA LYS A 49 3.39 1.08 7.86
C LYS A 49 4.37 0.19 8.61
N GLY A 50 5.66 0.27 8.31
CA GLY A 50 6.67 -0.50 9.02
C GLY A 50 6.68 -2.00 8.70
N CYS A 51 5.93 -2.47 7.70
CA CYS A 51 6.03 -3.85 7.21
C CYS A 51 7.28 -4.00 6.33
N VAL A 52 8.46 -4.10 6.95
CA VAL A 52 9.75 -4.02 6.25
C VAL A 52 10.01 -5.15 5.24
N LYS A 53 9.31 -6.28 5.35
CA LYS A 53 9.41 -7.43 4.43
C LYS A 53 8.49 -7.31 3.20
N ILE A 54 7.80 -6.17 3.05
CA ILE A 54 7.01 -5.81 1.88
C ILE A 54 7.87 -4.97 0.95
N ASP A 55 8.02 -5.39 -0.30
CA ASP A 55 8.82 -4.72 -1.33
C ASP A 55 8.07 -4.64 -2.68
N ASP A 56 8.74 -4.11 -3.71
CA ASP A 56 8.16 -3.90 -5.04
C ASP A 56 7.57 -5.17 -5.68
N ALA A 57 7.93 -6.37 -5.23
CA ALA A 57 7.37 -7.61 -5.77
C ALA A 57 5.89 -7.81 -5.39
N CYS A 58 5.34 -7.08 -4.41
CA CYS A 58 3.91 -7.12 -4.10
C CYS A 58 3.04 -6.25 -5.01
N ILE A 59 3.63 -5.33 -5.79
CA ILE A 59 2.89 -4.34 -6.59
C ILE A 59 1.86 -4.96 -7.53
N PRO A 60 2.14 -6.06 -8.26
CA PRO A 60 1.14 -6.72 -9.10
C PRO A 60 -0.08 -7.23 -8.32
N ASP A 61 0.08 -7.56 -7.05
CA ASP A 61 -1.00 -8.01 -6.18
C ASP A 61 -1.74 -6.83 -5.53
N LEU A 62 -1.04 -5.76 -5.14
CA LEU A 62 -1.68 -4.50 -4.72
C LEU A 62 -2.59 -3.93 -5.80
N ASN A 63 -2.18 -3.93 -7.07
CA ASN A 63 -3.00 -3.47 -8.21
C ASN A 63 -4.33 -4.24 -8.39
N LYS A 64 -4.50 -5.40 -7.77
CA LYS A 64 -5.77 -6.14 -7.79
C LYS A 64 -6.77 -5.63 -6.76
N LEU A 65 -6.32 -4.85 -5.78
CA LEU A 65 -7.15 -4.29 -4.71
C LEU A 65 -7.80 -2.97 -5.16
N VAL A 66 -8.52 -3.01 -6.29
CA VAL A 66 -9.00 -1.82 -7.02
C VAL A 66 -9.99 -0.95 -6.25
N SER A 67 -10.58 -1.46 -5.16
CA SER A 67 -11.47 -0.69 -4.28
C SER A 67 -10.73 0.20 -3.27
N LEU A 68 -9.40 0.11 -3.18
CA LEU A 68 -8.62 0.86 -2.20
C LEU A 68 -8.79 2.37 -2.39
N LYS A 69 -9.11 3.04 -1.30
CA LYS A 69 -9.20 4.51 -1.18
C LYS A 69 -8.06 5.09 -0.36
N PHE A 70 -7.53 4.31 0.59
CA PHE A 70 -6.40 4.69 1.44
C PHE A 70 -5.36 3.58 1.47
N LEU A 71 -4.10 3.93 1.17
CA LEU A 71 -2.97 3.01 1.23
C LEU A 71 -1.80 3.65 1.97
N HIS A 72 -1.29 2.97 2.99
CA HIS A 72 -0.18 3.44 3.80
C HIS A 72 1.01 2.49 3.72
N LEU A 73 2.05 2.92 3.00
CA LEU A 73 3.27 2.18 2.69
C LEU A 73 4.53 2.77 3.35
N LYS A 74 4.37 3.71 4.30
CA LYS A 74 5.53 4.30 4.97
C LYS A 74 6.37 3.21 5.64
N ASP A 75 7.68 3.36 5.56
CA ASP A 75 8.63 2.47 6.23
C ASP A 75 8.47 0.99 5.80
N THR A 76 7.98 0.76 4.57
CA THR A 76 8.11 -0.51 3.84
C THR A 76 9.37 -0.47 2.97
N SER A 77 9.69 -1.59 2.31
CA SER A 77 10.78 -1.66 1.32
C SER A 77 10.30 -1.41 -0.12
N ILE A 78 9.07 -0.88 -0.30
CA ILE A 78 8.57 -0.44 -1.60
C ILE A 78 9.28 0.85 -2.00
N THR A 79 9.82 0.87 -3.21
CA THR A 79 10.52 2.03 -3.76
C THR A 79 9.58 2.98 -4.50
N ILE A 80 10.04 4.20 -4.79
CA ILE A 80 9.29 5.12 -5.64
C ILE A 80 9.03 4.55 -7.05
N ASP A 81 9.90 3.67 -7.56
CA ASP A 81 9.71 3.03 -8.86
C ASP A 81 8.66 1.90 -8.79
N GLY A 82 8.52 1.24 -7.64
CA GLY A 82 7.38 0.37 -7.35
C GLY A 82 6.07 1.14 -7.24
N ILE A 83 6.06 2.29 -6.57
CA ILE A 83 4.88 3.15 -6.43
C ILE A 83 4.38 3.65 -7.79
N LEU A 84 5.28 4.00 -8.72
CA LEU A 84 4.94 4.36 -10.09
C LEU A 84 4.25 3.25 -10.89
N GLN A 85 4.17 2.02 -10.36
CA GLN A 85 3.47 0.91 -10.98
C GLN A 85 2.08 0.67 -10.38
N LEU A 86 1.65 1.41 -9.36
CA LEU A 86 0.31 1.34 -8.73
C LEU A 86 -0.79 2.02 -9.57
N LYS A 87 -0.81 1.75 -10.88
CA LYS A 87 -1.67 2.44 -11.86
C LYS A 87 -3.12 1.99 -11.86
N ASP A 88 -3.41 0.79 -11.32
CA ASP A 88 -4.75 0.20 -11.39
C ASP A 88 -5.60 0.57 -10.15
N LEU A 89 -5.02 1.27 -9.17
CA LEU A 89 -5.70 1.78 -7.98
C LEU A 89 -6.42 3.11 -8.27
N THR A 90 -7.33 3.11 -9.25
CA THR A 90 -7.95 4.35 -9.76
C THR A 90 -8.85 5.07 -8.76
N ASP A 91 -9.34 4.37 -7.74
CA ASP A 91 -10.19 4.94 -6.68
C ASP A 91 -9.37 5.45 -5.47
N LEU A 92 -8.03 5.36 -5.54
CA LEU A 92 -7.15 5.71 -4.44
C LEU A 92 -7.14 7.22 -4.20
N SER A 93 -7.70 7.63 -3.06
CA SER A 93 -7.82 9.03 -2.65
C SER A 93 -6.63 9.51 -1.82
N THR A 94 -5.89 8.60 -1.20
CA THR A 94 -4.73 8.94 -0.36
C THR A 94 -3.68 7.84 -0.36
N LEU A 95 -2.43 8.24 -0.64
CA LEU A 95 -1.26 7.38 -0.61
C LEU A 95 -0.17 7.97 0.29
N LEU A 96 0.20 7.22 1.33
CA LEU A 96 1.28 7.57 2.26
C LEU A 96 2.49 6.68 1.98
N PHE A 97 3.67 7.26 1.78
CA PHE A 97 4.91 6.49 1.57
C PHE A 97 6.15 7.23 2.05
N SER A 98 7.26 6.50 2.17
CA SER A 98 8.56 7.03 2.55
C SER A 98 9.50 7.06 1.35
N VAL A 99 10.38 8.06 1.29
CA VAL A 99 11.49 8.15 0.32
C VAL A 99 12.75 8.62 1.03
N ASP A 100 13.92 8.20 0.54
CA ASP A 100 15.20 8.59 1.11
C ASP A 100 15.50 10.08 0.92
N ASP A 101 15.24 10.60 -0.30
CA ASP A 101 15.48 11.99 -0.64
C ASP A 101 14.30 12.56 -1.43
N ILE A 102 13.61 13.52 -0.82
CA ILE A 102 12.45 14.18 -1.42
C ILE A 102 12.84 15.13 -2.57
N ALA A 103 14.09 15.60 -2.61
CA ALA A 103 14.55 16.54 -3.63
C ALA A 103 14.64 15.90 -5.02
N VAL A 104 14.78 14.57 -5.10
CA VAL A 104 14.98 13.84 -6.36
C VAL A 104 13.71 13.20 -6.93
N ILE A 105 12.57 13.29 -6.24
CA ILE A 105 11.34 12.62 -6.67
C ILE A 105 10.39 13.52 -7.45
N LYS A 106 10.71 14.80 -7.67
CA LYS A 106 9.79 15.77 -8.29
C LYS A 106 9.19 15.28 -9.61
N ASP A 107 10.02 14.79 -10.54
CA ASP A 107 9.56 14.30 -11.84
C ASP A 107 8.68 13.05 -11.68
N LYS A 108 9.01 12.18 -10.72
CA LYS A 108 8.20 10.99 -10.39
C LYS A 108 6.86 11.37 -9.78
N MET A 109 6.81 12.40 -8.94
CA MET A 109 5.57 12.92 -8.39
C MET A 109 4.66 13.48 -9.48
N LEU A 110 5.21 14.18 -10.48
CA LEU A 110 4.41 14.65 -11.62
C LEU A 110 3.78 13.48 -12.38
N LEU A 111 4.53 12.41 -12.63
CA LEU A 111 3.98 11.19 -13.22
C LEU A 111 2.88 10.56 -12.35
N LEU A 112 3.09 10.49 -11.02
CA LEU A 112 2.07 9.99 -10.10
C LEU A 112 0.78 10.84 -10.12
N GLN A 113 0.91 12.16 -10.22
CA GLN A 113 -0.23 13.06 -10.34
C GLN A 113 -0.97 12.88 -11.67
N GLU A 114 -0.28 12.60 -12.76
CA GLU A 114 -0.93 12.28 -14.04
C GLU A 114 -1.66 10.93 -13.97
N MET A 115 -1.09 9.96 -13.27
CA MET A 115 -1.63 8.59 -13.14
C MET A 115 -2.80 8.50 -12.15
N LEU A 116 -2.74 9.21 -11.04
CA LEU A 116 -3.71 9.22 -9.95
C LEU A 116 -4.11 10.67 -9.63
N PRO A 117 -4.84 11.35 -10.54
CA PRO A 117 -5.06 12.79 -10.48
C PRO A 117 -5.84 13.29 -9.26
N ASP A 118 -6.66 12.43 -8.67
CA ASP A 118 -7.46 12.77 -7.49
C ASP A 118 -6.81 12.30 -6.17
N CYS A 119 -5.62 11.70 -6.23
CA CYS A 119 -4.94 11.13 -5.07
C CYS A 119 -4.13 12.18 -4.30
N ASN A 120 -4.32 12.22 -2.98
CA ASN A 120 -3.49 13.01 -2.09
C ASN A 120 -2.24 12.21 -1.70
N PHE A 121 -1.07 12.75 -2.01
CA PHE A 121 0.21 12.12 -1.65
C PHE A 121 0.75 12.70 -0.35
N VAL A 122 1.18 11.83 0.56
CA VAL A 122 1.87 12.21 1.80
C VAL A 122 3.21 11.50 1.84
N VAL A 123 4.28 12.28 1.70
CA VAL A 123 5.66 11.78 1.59
C VAL A 123 6.39 12.07 2.89
N ASN A 124 6.99 11.04 3.50
CA ASN A 124 7.68 11.15 4.79
C ASN A 124 6.82 11.80 5.90
N GLY A 125 5.50 11.64 5.82
CA GLY A 125 4.54 12.21 6.80
C GLY A 125 4.12 13.66 6.54
N THR A 126 4.55 14.28 5.45
CA THR A 126 4.12 15.63 5.04
C THR A 126 3.29 15.55 3.76
N PRO A 127 2.14 16.24 3.66
CA PRO A 127 1.42 16.35 2.39
C PRO A 127 2.33 16.93 1.30
N TYR A 128 2.40 16.25 0.15
CA TYR A 128 3.15 16.73 -1.00
C TYR A 128 2.28 17.69 -1.81
N VAL A 129 2.84 18.86 -2.14
CA VAL A 129 2.17 19.90 -2.94
C VAL A 129 3.05 20.19 -4.14
N PHE A 130 2.42 20.25 -5.33
CA PHE A 130 3.07 20.44 -6.63
C PHE A 130 3.50 21.89 -6.90
#